data_AF-A0A0F8XIC5-F1
#
_entry.id   AF-A0A0F8XIC5-F1
#
_cell.length_a   1.000
_cell.length_b   1.000
_cell.length_c   1.000
_cell.angle_alpha   90.00
_cell.angle_beta   90.00
_cell.angle_gamma   90.00
#
_symmetry.space_group_name_H-M   'P 1'
#
loop_
_entity.id
_entity.type
_entity.pdbx_description
1 polymer ?
#
loop_
_entity_poly.entity_id
_entity_poly.type
_entity_poly.pdbx_seq_one_letter_code
_entity_poly.pdbx_strand_id
1 'polypeptide(L)'
;DHSRALLLGTDSFGKGSVQTVIPLGDGRGIKLTTARYFTPNKRSIQAEGIKPDIVVEPAEIKLLKSRKQIKEANLSGHLINNTDSKAQAENSATLEDNQLYEALNLLKGFNILSKKNQKL
;
A
#
# COMPACT_ATOMS: atom_id res chain seq x y z
N ASP A 1 14.87 5.86 -4.09
CA ASP A 1 15.97 6.77 -4.50
C ASP A 1 15.56 7.80 -5.54
N HIS A 2 15.12 7.42 -6.75
CA HIS A 2 14.71 8.41 -7.77
C HIS A 2 13.32 9.04 -7.58
N SER A 3 12.71 8.90 -6.39
CA SER A 3 11.42 9.49 -6.03
C SER A 3 10.27 9.31 -7.05
N ARG A 4 10.27 8.19 -7.78
CA ARG A 4 9.25 7.88 -8.81
C ARG A 4 7.95 7.34 -8.21
N ALA A 5 8.02 6.77 -7.02
CA ALA A 5 6.88 6.23 -6.29
C ALA A 5 7.07 6.52 -4.81
N LEU A 6 5.95 6.57 -4.10
CA LEU A 6 5.90 6.67 -2.65
C LEU A 6 5.75 5.25 -2.07
N LEU A 7 6.58 4.91 -1.09
CA LEU A 7 6.54 3.63 -0.40
C LEU A 7 5.76 3.76 0.91
N LEU A 8 4.81 2.86 1.12
CA LEU A 8 3.97 2.82 2.33
C LEU A 8 3.99 1.41 2.93
N GLY A 9 4.04 1.32 4.26
CA GLY A 9 3.95 0.06 4.99
C GLY A 9 5.02 -0.02 6.07
N THR A 10 5.67 -1.18 6.17
CA THR A 10 6.76 -1.43 7.12
C THR A 10 8.07 -1.75 6.40
N ASP A 11 9.17 -1.80 7.15
CA ASP A 11 10.49 -2.13 6.63
C ASP A 11 10.49 -3.51 5.97
N SER A 12 11.04 -3.59 4.76
CA SER A 12 11.18 -4.87 4.06
C SER A 12 12.21 -5.77 4.77
N PHE A 13 12.14 -7.08 4.55
CA PHE A 13 13.08 -8.07 5.13
C PHE A 13 14.59 -7.79 4.90
N GLY A 14 14.98 -7.19 3.76
CA GLY A 14 16.38 -6.85 3.52
C GLY A 14 17.29 -7.98 3.04
N LYS A 15 16.76 -8.85 2.16
CA LYS A 15 17.60 -9.77 1.39
C LYS A 15 18.07 -9.12 0.11
N GLY A 16 19.32 -8.68 0.09
CA GLY A 16 19.97 -8.02 -1.03
C GLY A 16 21.11 -8.84 -1.62
N SER A 17 21.05 -10.17 -1.59
CA SER A 17 22.15 -11.05 -2.05
C SER A 17 21.70 -12.04 -3.13
N VAL A 18 22.57 -12.32 -4.10
CA VAL A 18 22.38 -13.38 -5.10
C VAL A 18 23.17 -14.61 -4.67
N GLN A 19 22.54 -15.77 -4.75
CA GLN A 19 23.16 -17.05 -4.42
C GLN A 19 23.15 -17.95 -5.65
N THR A 20 24.29 -18.55 -5.96
CA THR A 20 24.49 -19.49 -7.06
C THR A 20 24.80 -20.86 -6.50
N VAL A 21 24.26 -21.92 -7.12
CA VAL A 21 24.59 -23.30 -6.77
C VAL A 21 25.69 -23.79 -7.71
N ILE A 22 26.82 -24.18 -7.13
CA ILE A 22 27.97 -24.73 -7.85
C ILE A 22 27.95 -26.25 -7.64
N PRO A 23 27.71 -27.06 -8.68
CA PRO A 23 27.71 -28.51 -8.55
C PRO A 23 29.14 -29.03 -8.32
N LEU A 24 29.28 -30.04 -7.45
CA LEU A 24 30.55 -30.69 -7.12
C LEU A 24 30.67 -32.12 -7.65
N GLY A 25 29.62 -32.63 -8.31
CA GLY A 25 29.49 -34.04 -8.69
C GLY A 25 28.74 -34.87 -7.65
N ASP A 26 28.29 -36.07 -8.04
CA ASP A 26 27.55 -37.03 -7.20
C ASP A 26 26.31 -36.46 -6.50
N GLY A 27 25.57 -35.59 -7.18
CA GLY A 27 24.36 -34.95 -6.62
C GLY A 27 24.65 -33.90 -5.53
N ARG A 28 25.91 -33.55 -5.28
CA ARG A 28 26.32 -32.55 -4.29
C ARG A 28 26.53 -31.18 -4.94
N GLY A 29 26.36 -30.12 -4.16
CA GLY A 29 26.64 -28.76 -4.60
C GLY A 29 26.82 -27.78 -3.45
N ILE A 30 27.52 -26.68 -3.73
CA ILE A 30 27.75 -25.57 -2.80
C ILE A 30 26.83 -24.42 -3.19
N LYS A 31 26.13 -23.85 -2.20
CA LYS A 31 25.42 -22.58 -2.39
C LYS A 31 26.31 -21.43 -1.95
N LEU A 32 26.71 -20.59 -2.90
CA LEU A 32 27.63 -19.48 -2.65
C LEU A 32 26.97 -18.15 -2.98
N THR A 33 27.15 -17.16 -2.11
CA THR A 33 26.74 -15.78 -2.41
C THR A 33 27.74 -15.15 -3.37
N THR A 34 27.29 -14.79 -4.57
CA THR A 34 28.14 -14.31 -5.67
C THR A 34 28.03 -12.81 -5.89
N ALA A 35 26.92 -12.19 -5.47
CA ALA A 35 26.70 -10.76 -5.65
C ALA A 35 25.80 -10.16 -4.57
N ARG A 36 25.81 -8.82 -4.49
CA ARG A 36 24.92 -8.01 -3.65
C ARG A 36 24.20 -6.96 -4.50
N TYR A 37 22.94 -6.70 -4.17
CA TYR A 37 22.14 -5.63 -4.74
C TYR A 37 22.31 -4.35 -3.92
N PHE A 38 22.48 -3.25 -4.64
CA PHE A 38 22.57 -1.90 -4.09
C PHE A 38 21.49 -1.03 -4.73
N THR A 39 20.99 -0.07 -3.96
CA THR A 39 20.10 0.95 -4.52
C THR A 39 20.87 1.90 -5.43
N PRO A 40 20.21 2.71 -6.28
CA PRO A 40 20.88 3.72 -7.10
C PRO A 40 21.80 4.66 -6.31
N ASN A 41 21.47 4.97 -5.06
CA ASN A 41 22.30 5.77 -4.16
C ASN A 41 23.43 4.95 -3.48
N LYS A 42 23.77 3.76 -4.00
CA LYS A 42 24.82 2.85 -3.50
C LYS A 42 24.61 2.35 -2.07
N ARG A 43 23.37 2.38 -1.55
CA ARG A 43 23.04 1.78 -0.25
C ARG A 43 22.85 0.27 -0.39
N SER A 44 23.39 -0.51 0.54
CA SER A 44 23.17 -1.97 0.57
C SER A 44 21.77 -2.27 1.10
N ILE A 45 21.06 -3.18 0.43
CA ILE A 45 19.75 -3.66 0.91
C ILE A 45 19.92 -4.81 1.92
N GLN A 46 21.07 -5.50 1.88
CA GLN A 46 21.34 -6.64 2.73
C GLN A 46 21.34 -6.26 4.21
N ALA A 47 20.56 -6.99 5.02
CA ALA A 47 20.38 -6.82 6.47
C ALA A 47 19.69 -5.51 6.93
N GLU A 48 19.43 -4.58 6.01
CA GLU A 48 18.77 -3.30 6.32
C GLU A 48 17.36 -3.21 5.72
N GLY A 49 17.16 -3.72 4.50
CA GLY A 49 15.90 -3.57 3.80
C GLY A 49 15.68 -2.20 3.15
N ILE A 50 14.48 -2.02 2.64
CA ILE A 50 13.97 -0.75 2.13
C ILE A 50 13.05 -0.18 3.20
N LYS A 51 13.37 1.03 3.64
CA LYS A 51 12.53 1.82 4.53
C LYS A 51 11.41 2.49 3.72
N PRO A 52 10.15 2.42 4.16
CA PRO A 52 9.05 3.12 3.50
C PRO A 52 9.11 4.63 3.77
N ASP A 53 8.51 5.42 2.88
CA ASP A 53 8.39 6.87 3.06
C ASP A 53 7.31 7.20 4.10
N ILE A 54 6.24 6.40 4.15
CA ILE A 54 5.18 6.48 5.15
C ILE A 54 5.11 5.15 5.89
N VAL A 55 5.47 5.18 7.17
CA VAL A 55 5.38 4.01 8.05
C VAL A 55 3.92 3.80 8.46
N VAL A 56 3.39 2.61 8.18
CA VAL A 56 2.06 2.18 8.64
C VAL A 56 2.21 0.79 9.25
N GLU A 57 2.11 0.71 10.56
CA GLU A 57 2.16 -0.59 11.26
C GLU A 57 0.87 -1.39 11.04
N PRO A 58 0.92 -2.72 10.94
CA PRO A 58 -0.27 -3.56 10.86
C PRO A 58 -1.20 -3.32 12.06
N ALA A 59 -2.46 -3.06 11.80
CA ALA A 59 -3.45 -2.76 12.82
C ALA A 59 -4.85 -3.24 12.42
N GLU A 60 -5.68 -3.60 13.40
CA GLU A 60 -7.09 -3.89 13.16
C GLU A 60 -7.91 -2.60 13.10
N ILE A 61 -8.56 -2.34 11.96
CA ILE A 61 -9.51 -1.23 11.85
C ILE A 61 -10.88 -1.68 12.38
N LYS A 62 -11.35 -1.00 13.43
CA LYS A 62 -12.71 -1.19 13.95
C LYS A 62 -13.53 0.06 13.70
N LEU A 63 -14.55 -0.07 12.86
CA LEU A 63 -15.54 0.98 12.67
C LEU A 63 -16.32 1.18 13.98
N LEU A 64 -16.06 2.30 14.65
CA LEU A 64 -16.89 2.74 15.75
C LEU A 64 -18.28 3.07 15.18
N LYS A 65 -19.33 2.47 15.75
CA LYS A 65 -20.70 2.85 15.45
C LYS A 65 -20.89 4.30 15.89
N SER A 66 -20.78 5.25 14.96
CA SER A 66 -21.21 6.62 15.20
C SER A 66 -22.67 6.62 15.62
N ARG A 67 -23.06 7.48 16.57
CA ARG A 67 -24.47 7.70 16.90
C ARG A 67 -25.19 7.95 15.58
N LYS A 68 -26.26 7.21 15.28
CA LYS A 68 -27.08 7.41 14.08
C LYS A 68 -27.47 8.89 14.00
N GLN A 69 -26.74 9.64 13.19
CA GLN A 69 -27.16 10.98 12.80
C GLN A 69 -28.28 10.77 11.81
N ILE A 70 -29.49 11.11 12.24
CA ILE A 70 -30.64 11.13 11.35
C ILE A 70 -30.35 12.23 10.32
N LYS A 71 -30.29 11.85 9.05
CA LYS A 71 -30.18 12.77 7.92
C LYS A 71 -31.56 12.90 7.30
N GLU A 72 -31.86 14.04 6.68
CA GLU A 72 -33.12 14.25 5.96
C GLU A 72 -33.40 13.13 4.95
N ALA A 73 -32.38 12.70 4.19
CA ALA A 73 -32.48 11.57 3.26
C ALA A 73 -32.88 10.22 3.90
N ASN A 74 -32.75 10.07 5.23
CA ASN A 74 -33.18 8.87 5.95
C ASN A 74 -34.63 8.96 6.48
N LEU A 75 -35.29 10.12 6.35
CA LEU A 75 -36.69 10.28 6.75
C LEU A 75 -37.64 9.77 5.67
N SER A 76 -38.80 9.29 6.12
CA SER A 76 -39.94 9.05 5.25
C SER A 76 -40.41 10.37 4.63
N GLY A 77 -40.50 10.43 3.30
CA GLY A 77 -40.92 11.63 2.57
C GLY A 77 -39.80 12.58 2.16
N HIS A 78 -38.54 12.15 2.22
CA HIS A 78 -37.42 12.96 1.71
C HIS A 78 -37.51 13.18 0.18
N LEU A 79 -36.96 14.31 -0.27
CA LEU A 79 -36.88 14.63 -1.70
C LEU A 79 -35.70 13.88 -2.33
N ILE A 80 -35.96 13.19 -3.44
CA ILE A 80 -34.96 12.41 -4.17
C ILE A 80 -34.34 13.29 -5.25
N ASN A 81 -33.00 13.34 -5.34
CA ASN A 81 -32.31 14.01 -6.44
C ASN A 81 -32.12 13.07 -7.64
N ASN A 82 -32.27 13.61 -8.85
CA ASN A 82 -32.33 12.85 -10.11
C ASN A 82 -30.97 12.31 -10.61
N THR A 83 -29.94 12.26 -9.76
CA THR A 83 -28.56 11.86 -10.12
C THR A 83 -28.06 10.62 -9.40
N ASP A 84 -28.84 10.05 -8.47
CA ASP A 84 -28.33 9.02 -7.56
C ASP A 84 -28.57 7.61 -8.09
N SER A 85 -27.84 7.28 -9.15
CA SER A 85 -27.72 5.90 -9.63
C SER A 85 -26.28 5.59 -9.97
N LYS A 86 -25.67 4.74 -9.12
CA LYS A 86 -24.37 4.05 -9.22
C LYS A 86 -23.26 4.61 -8.32
N ALA A 87 -23.26 4.19 -7.06
CA ALA A 87 -22.04 4.13 -6.25
C ALA A 87 -22.19 3.11 -5.09
N GLN A 88 -22.53 1.86 -5.39
CA GLN A 88 -22.52 0.79 -4.39
C GLN A 88 -22.06 -0.53 -5.03
N ALA A 89 -20.77 -0.82 -4.89
CA ALA A 89 -20.19 -2.15 -4.71
C ALA A 89 -18.66 -2.02 -4.71
N GLU A 90 -17.98 -2.98 -4.09
CA GLU A 90 -16.52 -3.09 -3.95
C GLU A 90 -15.95 -2.27 -2.80
N ASN A 91 -15.61 -2.93 -1.67
CA ASN A 91 -14.59 -2.55 -0.66
C ASN A 91 -14.83 -3.26 0.71
N SER A 92 -15.24 -4.54 0.74
CA SER A 92 -15.20 -5.30 2.00
C SER A 92 -13.77 -5.73 2.33
N ALA A 93 -13.02 -6.21 1.33
CA ALA A 93 -11.63 -6.67 1.49
C ALA A 93 -10.65 -5.55 1.90
N THR A 94 -10.94 -4.30 1.55
CA THR A 94 -10.08 -3.14 1.84
C THR A 94 -10.12 -2.70 3.30
N LEU A 95 -11.08 -3.19 4.10
CA LEU A 95 -11.22 -2.82 5.50
C LEU A 95 -10.46 -3.74 6.45
N GLU A 96 -10.09 -4.94 5.99
CA GLU A 96 -9.36 -5.92 6.80
C GLU A 96 -7.87 -5.59 6.88
N ASP A 97 -7.30 -5.04 5.81
CA ASP A 97 -5.89 -4.61 5.75
C ASP A 97 -5.80 -3.09 5.86
N ASN A 98 -5.27 -2.62 7.00
CA ASN A 98 -5.12 -1.20 7.27
C ASN A 98 -4.07 -0.52 6.38
N GLN A 99 -3.01 -1.22 6.01
CA GLN A 99 -1.98 -0.67 5.12
C GLN A 99 -2.55 -0.45 3.72
N LEU A 100 -3.35 -1.40 3.23
CA LEU A 100 -4.05 -1.26 1.95
C LEU A 100 -5.10 -0.14 2.00
N TYR A 101 -5.85 -0.05 3.10
CA TYR A 101 -6.82 1.03 3.32
C TYR A 101 -6.16 2.42 3.25
N GLU A 102 -5.05 2.60 3.97
CA GLU A 102 -4.31 3.86 3.98
C GLU A 102 -3.70 4.19 2.62
N ALA A 103 -3.13 3.20 1.92
CA ALA A 103 -2.62 3.39 0.57
C ALA A 103 -3.71 3.89 -0.39
N LEU A 104 -4.92 3.32 -0.30
CA LEU A 104 -6.06 3.73 -1.11
C LEU A 104 -6.51 5.15 -0.77
N ASN A 105 -6.54 5.51 0.52
CA ASN A 105 -6.90 6.86 0.96
C ASN A 105 -5.92 7.91 0.44
N LEU A 106 -4.61 7.64 0.54
CA LEU A 106 -3.58 8.51 -0.03
C LEU A 106 -3.75 8.65 -1.53
N LEU A 107 -3.94 7.54 -2.27
CA LEU A 107 -4.11 7.58 -3.72
C LEU A 107 -5.35 8.38 -4.13
N LYS A 108 -6.48 8.21 -3.44
CA LYS A 108 -7.69 9.02 -3.63
C LYS A 108 -7.40 10.50 -3.39
N GLY A 109 -6.69 10.83 -2.30
CA GLY A 109 -6.26 12.19 -1.98
C GLY A 109 -5.40 12.81 -3.08
N PHE A 110 -4.37 12.08 -3.54
CA PHE A 110 -3.51 12.50 -4.65
C PHE A 110 -4.31 12.74 -5.94
N ASN A 111 -5.27 11.87 -6.27
CA ASN A 111 -6.11 12.02 -7.45
C ASN A 111 -7.00 13.28 -7.37
N ILE A 112 -7.58 13.56 -6.20
CA ILE A 112 -8.41 14.76 -5.98
C ILE A 112 -7.55 16.04 -6.12
N LEU A 113 -6.36 16.07 -5.50
CA LEU A 113 -5.44 17.19 -5.60
C LEU A 113 -4.93 17.40 -7.04
N SER A 114 -4.56 16.33 -7.72
CA SER A 114 -4.11 16.37 -9.11
C SER A 114 -5.18 16.90 -10.05
N LYS A 115 -6.43 16.42 -9.94
CA LYS A 115 -7.56 16.92 -10.74
C LYS A 115 -7.85 18.40 -10.51
N LYS A 116 -7.61 18.93 -9.31
CA LYS A 116 -7.80 20.35 -9.01
C LYS A 116 -6.75 21.21 -9.71
N ASN A 117 -5.50 20.76 -9.76
CA ASN A 117 -4.41 21.48 -10.42
C ASN A 117 -4.51 21.48 -11.96
N GLN A 118 -5.22 20.51 -12.56
CA GLN A 118 -5.46 20.47 -14.01
C GLN A 118 -6.60 21.37 -14.49
N LYS A 119 -7.41 21.92 -13.57
CA LYS A 119 -8.54 22.82 -13.90
C LYS A 119 -8.22 24.31 -13.74
N LEU A 120 -6.97 24.64 -13.42
CA LEU A 120 -6.40 26.00 -13.43
C LEU A 120 -5.55 26.16 -14.68
#